data_AF-A0A4R3TY54-F1
#
_entry.id   AF-A0A4R3TY54-F1
#
_cell.length_a   1.000
_cell.length_b   1.000
_cell.length_c   1.000
_cell.angle_alpha   90.00
_cell.angle_beta   90.00
_cell.angle_gamma   90.00
#
_symmetry.space_group_name_H-M   'P 1'
#
loop_
_entity.id
_entity.type
_entity.pdbx_description
1 polymer ?
#
loop_
_entity_poly.entity_id
_entity_poly.type
_entity_poly.pdbx_seq_one_letter_code
_entity_poly.pdbx_strand_id
1 'polypeptide(L)'
;MRSAIGWLIVAGLAAGFAAAAKAEEVDIGKAEFLSSCASCHGADAKGKGPVSGQLKTPPSDLTILAKTNNGVFPTNAVYETLYGSKSVPAHGTREMPVWGERFNPIVSLPHAVDPTYWQKAGPQQSPEVVVRTRILAVIDYLNRIQQK
;
A
#
# COMPACT_ATOMS: atom_id res chain seq x y z
N MET A 1 45.27 0.42 -59.17
CA MET A 1 45.03 -0.78 -58.34
C MET A 1 44.96 -0.34 -56.89
N ARG A 2 43.86 -0.65 -56.18
CA ARG A 2 43.72 -0.73 -54.70
C ARG A 2 44.06 0.56 -53.91
N SER A 3 43.19 1.22 -53.16
CA SER A 3 42.02 0.75 -52.43
C SER A 3 41.10 1.94 -52.17
N ALA A 4 39.89 1.88 -52.70
CA ALA A 4 38.73 2.37 -51.97
C ALA A 4 38.44 1.37 -50.85
N ILE A 5 37.64 1.75 -49.86
CA ILE A 5 37.20 0.98 -48.67
C ILE A 5 38.00 1.35 -47.43
N GLY A 6 37.35 2.18 -46.63
CA GLY A 6 37.80 2.72 -45.36
C GLY A 6 37.08 4.05 -45.26
N TRP A 7 36.41 4.34 -44.16
CA TRP A 7 35.53 5.51 -43.98
C TRP A 7 34.06 5.35 -44.42
N LEU A 8 33.40 4.24 -44.08
CA LEU A 8 31.92 4.25 -44.02
C LEU A 8 31.33 3.42 -42.85
N ILE A 9 32.02 3.27 -41.72
CA ILE A 9 31.41 2.67 -40.53
C ILE A 9 31.92 3.36 -39.25
N VAL A 10 31.53 4.61 -39.00
CA VAL A 10 31.62 5.19 -37.63
C VAL A 10 30.33 5.93 -37.22
N ALA A 11 29.34 6.12 -38.10
CA ALA A 11 28.16 6.93 -37.80
C ALA A 11 26.95 6.16 -37.21
N GLY A 12 27.15 4.98 -36.62
CA GLY A 12 26.02 4.08 -36.26
C GLY A 12 25.85 3.69 -34.79
N LEU A 13 26.70 4.15 -33.87
CA LEU A 13 26.81 3.57 -32.50
C LEU A 13 26.50 4.56 -31.36
N ALA A 14 25.65 5.56 -31.59
CA ALA A 14 25.23 6.50 -30.55
C ALA A 14 23.72 6.58 -30.30
N ALA A 15 22.92 5.63 -30.81
CA ALA A 15 21.46 5.67 -30.69
C ALA A 15 20.87 4.49 -29.87
N GLY A 16 21.64 3.92 -28.93
CA GLY A 16 21.31 2.62 -28.35
C GLY A 16 21.47 2.48 -26.85
N PHE A 17 21.28 3.51 -26.02
CA PHE A 17 21.25 3.34 -24.55
C PHE A 17 20.37 4.37 -23.85
N ALA A 18 19.08 4.42 -24.21
CA ALA A 18 18.08 5.16 -23.43
C ALA A 18 16.74 4.41 -23.35
N ALA A 19 16.78 3.08 -23.22
CA ALA A 19 15.67 2.37 -22.61
C ALA A 19 15.86 2.47 -21.09
N ALA A 20 15.51 3.63 -20.51
CA ALA A 20 15.32 3.73 -19.08
C ALA A 20 14.17 2.78 -18.73
N ALA A 21 14.51 1.61 -18.18
CA ALA A 21 13.54 0.71 -17.59
C ALA A 21 12.75 1.51 -16.54
N LYS A 22 11.53 1.90 -16.88
CA LYS A 22 10.55 2.35 -15.90
C LYS A 22 10.21 1.12 -15.08
N ALA A 23 11.00 0.86 -14.04
CA ALA A 23 10.59 -0.06 -13.00
C ALA A 23 9.21 0.42 -12.55
N GLU A 24 8.19 -0.41 -12.75
CA GLU A 24 6.88 -0.16 -12.17
C GLU A 24 7.10 -0.11 -10.67
N GLU A 25 7.04 1.09 -10.10
CA GLU A 25 7.22 1.29 -8.67
C GLU A 25 6.11 0.51 -7.98
N VAL A 26 6.49 -0.52 -7.23
CA VAL A 26 5.55 -1.34 -6.49
C VAL A 26 4.81 -0.41 -5.53
N ASP A 27 3.50 -0.26 -5.73
CA ASP A 27 2.66 0.54 -4.84
C ASP A 27 2.43 -0.25 -3.55
N ILE A 28 3.36 -0.08 -2.61
CA ILE A 28 3.37 -0.79 -1.33
C ILE A 28 2.08 -0.49 -0.53
N GLY A 29 1.58 0.76 -0.60
CA GLY A 29 0.35 1.16 0.07
C GLY A 29 -0.88 0.45 -0.49
N LYS A 30 -0.97 0.34 -1.82
CA LYS A 30 -2.01 -0.43 -2.49
C LYS A 30 -1.92 -1.91 -2.16
N ALA A 31 -0.72 -2.49 -2.18
CA ALA A 31 -0.52 -3.90 -1.85
C ALA A 31 -0.95 -4.19 -0.41
N GLU A 32 -0.55 -3.36 0.54
CA GLU A 32 -0.95 -3.46 1.94
C GLU A 32 -2.48 -3.34 2.07
N PHE A 33 -3.11 -2.37 1.40
CA PHE A 33 -4.57 -2.21 1.40
C PHE A 33 -5.29 -3.45 0.84
N LEU A 34 -4.86 -3.96 -0.31
CA LEU A 34 -5.46 -5.15 -0.93
C LEU A 34 -5.34 -6.37 -0.02
N SER A 35 -4.23 -6.46 0.69
CA SER A 35 -3.96 -7.57 1.58
C SER A 35 -4.79 -7.50 2.87
N SER A 36 -5.00 -6.30 3.42
CA SER A 36 -5.47 -6.11 4.82
C SER A 36 -6.86 -5.46 4.94
N CYS A 37 -7.32 -4.75 3.91
CA CYS A 37 -8.54 -3.93 3.96
C CYS A 37 -9.58 -4.34 2.91
N ALA A 38 -9.14 -4.86 1.75
CA ALA A 38 -10.02 -5.10 0.61
C ALA A 38 -11.03 -6.24 0.80
N SER A 39 -10.82 -7.16 1.74
CA SER A 39 -11.82 -8.18 2.09
C SER A 39 -13.15 -7.55 2.52
N CYS A 40 -13.09 -6.43 3.25
CA CYS A 40 -14.26 -5.67 3.72
C CYS A 40 -14.57 -4.49 2.80
N HIS A 41 -13.56 -3.68 2.46
CA HIS A 41 -13.78 -2.44 1.70
C HIS A 41 -13.77 -2.61 0.17
N GLY A 42 -13.44 -3.79 -0.35
CA GLY A 42 -13.30 -4.04 -1.78
C GLY A 42 -11.95 -3.59 -2.32
N ALA A 43 -11.54 -4.15 -3.46
CA ALA A 43 -10.29 -3.78 -4.12
C ALA A 43 -10.31 -2.33 -4.64
N ASP A 44 -11.51 -1.77 -4.89
CA ASP A 44 -11.75 -0.39 -5.27
C ASP A 44 -11.99 0.54 -4.07
N ALA A 45 -11.92 0.01 -2.85
CA ALA A 45 -12.12 0.71 -1.58
C ALA A 45 -13.53 1.32 -1.36
N LYS A 46 -14.54 0.90 -2.14
CA LYS A 46 -15.90 1.48 -2.10
C LYS A 46 -16.84 0.82 -1.09
N GLY A 47 -16.33 0.00 -0.18
CA GLY A 47 -17.12 -0.70 0.84
C GLY A 47 -17.77 -2.00 0.37
N LYS A 48 -17.44 -2.47 -0.84
CA LYS A 48 -18.06 -3.66 -1.46
C LYS A 48 -17.11 -4.86 -1.51
N GLY A 49 -16.43 -5.13 -0.40
CA GLY A 49 -15.54 -6.28 -0.29
C GLY A 49 -16.30 -7.62 -0.27
N PRO A 50 -15.62 -8.74 -0.59
CA PRO A 50 -16.23 -10.07 -0.60
C PRO A 50 -17.01 -10.46 0.66
N VAL A 51 -16.64 -9.94 1.83
CA VAL A 51 -17.33 -10.22 3.09
C VAL A 51 -18.31 -9.14 3.53
N SER A 52 -18.41 -8.02 2.80
CA SER A 52 -19.16 -6.83 3.27
C SER A 52 -20.64 -7.11 3.53
N GLY A 53 -21.27 -7.99 2.73
CA GLY A 53 -22.66 -8.39 2.91
C GLY A 53 -22.95 -9.24 4.17
N GLN A 54 -21.90 -9.74 4.83
CA GLN A 54 -22.02 -10.53 6.07
C GLN A 54 -21.86 -9.67 7.33
N LEU A 55 -21.48 -8.40 7.17
CA LEU A 55 -21.24 -7.49 8.29
C LEU A 55 -22.53 -6.80 8.72
N LYS A 56 -22.75 -6.68 10.03
CA LYS A 56 -23.88 -5.95 10.60
C LYS A 56 -23.88 -4.47 10.20
N THR A 57 -22.70 -3.88 10.13
CA THR A 57 -22.48 -2.50 9.67
C THR A 57 -21.74 -2.56 8.35
N PRO A 58 -22.29 -1.97 7.27
CA PRO A 58 -21.61 -1.97 5.98
C PRO A 58 -20.29 -1.16 6.07
N PRO A 59 -19.19 -1.65 5.47
CA PRO A 59 -17.96 -0.89 5.37
C PRO A 59 -18.17 0.41 4.59
N SER A 60 -17.56 1.49 5.06
CA SER A 60 -17.64 2.80 4.39
C SER A 60 -16.92 2.80 3.04
N ASP A 61 -17.38 3.64 2.12
CA ASP A 61 -16.63 4.02 0.92
C ASP A 61 -15.45 4.91 1.35
N LEU A 62 -14.23 4.34 1.27
CA LEU A 62 -13.01 5.03 1.67
C LEU A 62 -12.52 6.01 0.60
N THR A 63 -13.09 6.01 -0.59
CA THR A 63 -12.69 6.91 -1.69
C THR A 63 -13.32 8.30 -1.59
N ILE A 64 -14.22 8.52 -0.62
CA ILE A 64 -14.92 9.80 -0.42
C ILE A 64 -14.61 10.46 0.93
N LEU A 65 -13.61 9.96 1.68
CA LEU A 65 -13.23 10.47 3.00
C LEU A 65 -12.95 11.98 2.98
N ALA A 66 -12.21 12.47 1.99
CA ALA A 66 -11.94 13.90 1.82
C ALA A 66 -13.24 14.68 1.59
N LYS A 67 -14.11 14.21 0.68
CA LYS A 67 -15.40 14.85 0.40
C LYS A 67 -16.30 14.94 1.64
N THR A 68 -16.32 13.89 2.47
CA THR A 68 -17.07 13.87 3.73
C THR A 68 -16.41 14.67 4.85
N ASN A 69 -15.19 15.16 4.65
CA ASN A 69 -14.40 15.90 5.61
C ASN A 69 -13.92 17.24 5.01
N ASN A 70 -14.88 17.99 4.45
CA ASN A 70 -14.71 19.35 3.94
C ASN A 70 -13.61 19.49 2.86
N GLY A 71 -13.43 18.47 2.04
CA GLY A 71 -12.41 18.43 0.99
C GLY A 71 -11.01 18.07 1.48
N VAL A 72 -10.83 17.79 2.77
CA VAL A 72 -9.52 17.48 3.37
C VAL A 72 -9.49 16.02 3.83
N PHE A 73 -8.52 15.24 3.35
CA PHE A 73 -8.34 13.87 3.79
C PHE A 73 -7.98 13.81 5.29
N PRO A 74 -8.73 13.06 6.12
CA PRO A 74 -8.58 13.09 7.57
C PRO A 74 -7.45 12.18 8.07
N THR A 75 -6.20 12.46 7.70
CA THR A 75 -5.01 11.64 8.00
C THR A 75 -4.93 11.15 9.44
N ASN A 76 -5.06 12.06 10.43
CA ASN A 76 -4.94 11.70 11.84
C ASN A 76 -6.06 10.75 12.29
N ALA A 77 -7.30 10.99 11.87
CA ALA A 77 -8.41 10.12 12.24
C ALA A 77 -8.26 8.72 11.64
N VAL A 78 -7.78 8.63 10.38
CA VAL A 78 -7.48 7.35 9.73
C VAL A 78 -6.34 6.63 10.47
N TYR A 79 -5.27 7.35 10.82
CA TYR A 79 -4.17 6.81 11.59
C TYR A 79 -4.64 6.25 12.94
N GLU A 80 -5.40 7.02 13.71
CA GLU A 80 -5.91 6.58 15.02
C GLU A 80 -6.83 5.35 14.91
N THR A 81 -7.61 5.26 13.84
CA THR A 81 -8.43 4.08 13.56
C THR A 81 -7.58 2.85 13.22
N LEU A 82 -6.57 2.98 12.36
CA LEU A 82 -5.69 1.87 11.97
C LEU A 82 -4.75 1.46 13.10
N TYR A 83 -4.28 2.41 13.90
CA TYR A 83 -3.44 2.18 15.09
C TYR A 83 -4.26 1.66 16.29
N GLY A 84 -5.60 1.74 16.21
CA GLY A 84 -6.51 1.26 17.25
C GLY A 84 -6.56 2.16 18.50
N SER A 85 -6.20 3.44 18.42
CA SER A 85 -6.46 4.43 19.47
C SER A 85 -7.88 5.02 19.37
N LYS A 86 -8.49 4.97 18.18
CA LYS A 86 -9.90 5.31 17.95
C LYS A 86 -10.69 4.07 17.58
N SER A 87 -11.59 3.66 18.47
CA SER A 87 -12.45 2.49 18.23
C SER A 87 -13.48 2.75 17.14
N VAL A 88 -13.57 1.82 16.20
CA VAL A 88 -14.67 1.71 15.24
C VAL A 88 -15.31 0.35 15.51
N PRO A 89 -16.59 0.27 15.90
CA PRO A 89 -17.20 -1.00 16.29
C PRO A 89 -17.07 -2.13 15.24
N ALA A 90 -17.02 -1.75 13.96
CA ALA A 90 -16.83 -2.69 12.84
C ALA A 90 -15.39 -3.22 12.70
N HIS A 91 -14.40 -2.63 13.37
CA HIS A 91 -12.98 -3.00 13.35
C HIS A 91 -12.54 -3.83 14.57
N GLY A 92 -13.47 -4.26 15.44
CA GLY A 92 -13.15 -5.13 16.58
C GLY A 92 -12.31 -4.45 17.67
N THR A 93 -11.71 -5.25 18.56
CA THR A 93 -10.83 -4.76 19.65
C THR A 93 -9.39 -4.54 19.20
N ARG A 94 -8.67 -3.72 19.96
CA ARG A 94 -7.24 -3.39 19.74
C ARG A 94 -6.35 -4.63 19.76
N GLU A 95 -6.68 -5.65 20.55
CA GLU A 95 -5.91 -6.89 20.67
C GLU A 95 -6.07 -7.91 19.50
N MET A 96 -6.73 -7.54 18.39
CA MET A 96 -7.02 -8.33 17.17
C MET A 96 -8.05 -9.47 17.36
N PRO A 97 -8.95 -9.80 16.38
CA PRO A 97 -8.80 -9.64 14.93
C PRO A 97 -10.07 -9.15 14.18
N VAL A 98 -10.03 -7.94 13.63
CA VAL A 98 -10.68 -7.65 12.34
C VAL A 98 -9.64 -7.44 11.23
N TRP A 99 -8.42 -7.02 11.59
CA TRP A 99 -7.31 -6.84 10.64
C TRP A 99 -6.46 -8.10 10.40
N GLY A 100 -6.85 -9.23 11.02
CA GLY A 100 -6.19 -10.53 10.90
C GLY A 100 -4.77 -10.57 11.46
N GLU A 101 -4.21 -11.77 11.59
CA GLU A 101 -2.90 -12.10 12.17
C GLU A 101 -1.65 -11.39 11.56
N ARG A 102 -1.83 -10.37 10.71
CA ARG A 102 -0.75 -9.64 10.00
C ARG A 102 -0.09 -8.53 10.82
N PHE A 103 -0.75 -7.97 11.84
CA PHE A 103 -0.12 -6.95 12.71
C PHE A 103 0.46 -7.55 14.00
N ASN A 104 0.27 -8.85 14.23
CA ASN A 104 0.83 -9.55 15.38
C ASN A 104 2.27 -10.00 15.08
N PRO A 105 3.27 -9.64 15.91
CA PRO A 105 4.64 -10.13 15.76
C PRO A 105 4.84 -11.63 16.10
N ILE A 106 3.78 -12.39 16.38
CA ILE A 106 3.86 -13.80 16.77
C ILE A 106 3.67 -14.75 15.58
N VAL A 107 4.82 -15.13 15.04
CA VAL A 107 5.20 -16.39 14.38
C VAL A 107 4.23 -17.57 14.60
N SER A 108 3.34 -17.91 13.65
CA SER A 108 2.81 -19.30 13.52
C SER A 108 1.93 -19.61 12.31
N LEU A 109 1.50 -18.65 11.50
CA LEU A 109 1.00 -18.92 10.15
C LEU A 109 1.93 -18.26 9.11
N PRO A 110 1.97 -18.74 7.85
CA PRO A 110 2.78 -18.14 6.80
C PRO A 110 2.19 -16.80 6.38
N HIS A 111 2.28 -15.80 7.25
CA HIS A 111 2.08 -14.41 6.90
C HIS A 111 3.37 -13.93 6.27
N ALA A 112 3.38 -13.85 4.95
CA ALA A 112 4.26 -12.91 4.28
C ALA A 112 3.85 -11.50 4.74
N VAL A 113 4.36 -11.06 5.90
CA VAL A 113 4.73 -9.66 6.05
C VAL A 113 5.66 -9.44 4.88
N ASP A 114 5.30 -8.52 3.98
CA ASP A 114 6.17 -8.19 2.87
C ASP A 114 7.57 -7.96 3.45
N PRO A 115 8.59 -8.75 3.05
CA PRO A 115 9.93 -8.65 3.61
C PRO A 115 10.50 -7.23 3.55
N THR A 116 10.01 -6.40 2.61
CA THR A 116 10.37 -4.99 2.48
C THR A 116 10.01 -4.14 3.70
N TYR A 117 9.01 -4.52 4.50
CA TYR A 117 8.68 -3.81 5.73
C TYR A 117 9.63 -4.15 6.87
N TRP A 118 10.07 -5.40 6.99
CA TRP A 118 11.08 -5.78 7.99
C TRP A 118 12.44 -5.15 7.72
N GLN A 119 12.77 -4.87 6.45
CA GLN A 119 13.93 -4.05 6.10
C GLN A 119 13.85 -2.62 6.67
N LYS A 120 12.64 -2.12 6.95
CA LYS A 120 12.39 -0.78 7.52
C LYS A 120 12.33 -0.77 9.05
N ALA A 121 12.49 -1.91 9.72
CA ALA A 121 12.45 -2.01 11.18
C ALA A 121 13.61 -1.28 11.90
N GLY A 122 14.59 -0.79 11.14
CA GLY A 122 15.77 -0.12 11.66
C GLY A 122 16.76 -1.08 12.33
N PRO A 123 17.91 -0.58 12.81
CA PRO A 123 18.95 -1.41 13.41
C PRO A 123 18.50 -2.12 14.69
N GLN A 124 17.47 -1.61 15.36
CA GLN A 124 16.87 -2.23 16.55
C GLN A 124 15.80 -3.28 16.24
N GLN A 125 15.50 -3.54 14.96
CA GLN A 125 14.46 -4.49 14.52
C GLN A 125 13.12 -4.28 15.26
N SER A 126 12.67 -3.02 15.36
CA SER A 126 11.48 -2.68 16.14
C SER A 126 10.19 -3.05 15.42
N PRO A 127 9.33 -3.94 15.97
CA PRO A 127 8.03 -4.25 15.39
C PRO A 127 7.12 -3.03 15.30
N GLU A 128 7.24 -2.11 16.26
CA GLU A 128 6.46 -0.86 16.29
C GLU A 128 6.77 0.04 15.08
N VAL A 129 8.04 0.13 14.67
CA VAL A 129 8.43 0.88 13.47
C VAL A 129 7.82 0.26 12.22
N VAL A 130 7.79 -1.08 12.15
CA VAL A 130 7.16 -1.81 11.04
C VAL A 130 5.67 -1.51 10.97
N VAL A 131 4.96 -1.59 12.10
CA VAL A 131 3.52 -1.30 12.18
C VAL A 131 3.21 0.12 11.72
N ARG A 132 3.92 1.12 12.27
CA ARG A 132 3.72 2.52 11.88
C ARG A 132 3.96 2.77 10.40
N THR A 133 5.01 2.18 9.86
CA THR A 133 5.36 2.29 8.44
C THR A 133 4.25 1.72 7.54
N ARG A 134 3.67 0.58 7.92
CA ARG A 134 2.56 -0.05 7.19
C ARG A 134 1.29 0.82 7.22
N ILE A 135 0.95 1.37 8.39
CA ILE A 135 -0.19 2.27 8.54
C ILE A 135 -0.01 3.50 7.63
N LEU A 136 1.16 4.12 7.64
CA LEU A 136 1.45 5.30 6.82
C LEU A 136 1.38 5.00 5.31
N ALA A 137 1.81 3.81 4.88
CA ALA A 137 1.68 3.40 3.49
C ALA A 137 0.21 3.27 3.04
N VAL A 138 -0.66 2.70 3.90
CA VAL A 138 -2.11 2.63 3.61
C VAL A 138 -2.73 4.03 3.58
N ILE A 139 -2.35 4.89 4.52
CA ILE A 139 -2.82 6.29 4.58
C ILE A 139 -2.45 7.03 3.30
N ASP A 140 -1.22 6.91 2.82
CA ASP A 140 -0.79 7.50 1.55
C ASP A 140 -1.66 7.01 0.39
N TYR A 141 -1.83 5.69 0.26
CA TYR A 141 -2.66 5.11 -0.78
C TYR A 141 -4.11 5.61 -0.72
N LEU A 142 -4.73 5.59 0.47
CA LEU A 142 -6.08 6.10 0.67
C LEU A 142 -6.21 7.58 0.29
N ASN A 143 -5.23 8.41 0.65
CA ASN A 143 -5.20 9.81 0.25
C ASN A 143 -5.14 9.99 -1.28
N ARG A 144 -4.33 9.17 -1.97
CA ARG A 144 -4.19 9.24 -3.44
C ARG A 144 -5.44 8.80 -4.22
N ILE A 145 -6.27 7.92 -3.66
CA ILE A 145 -7.48 7.41 -4.34
C ILE A 145 -8.76 8.20 -4.05
N GLN A 146 -8.67 9.34 -3.35
CA GLN A 146 -9.84 10.16 -3.08
C GLN A 146 -10.47 10.69 -4.38
N GLN A 147 -11.78 10.55 -4.49
CA GLN A 147 -12.56 11.17 -5.55
C GLN A 147 -12.60 12.67 -5.31
N LYS A 148 -12.25 13.46 -6.33
CA LYS A 148 -12.27 14.93 -6.30
C LYS A 148 -13.66 15.47 -6.59
#